data_AF-A0A355DII4-F1
#
_entry.id   AF-A0A355DII4-F1
#
_cell.length_a   1.000
_cell.length_b   1.000
_cell.length_c   1.000
_cell.angle_alpha   90.00
_cell.angle_beta   90.00
_cell.angle_gamma   90.00
#
_symmetry.space_group_name_H-M   'P 1'
#
loop_
_entity.id
_entity.type
_entity.pdbx_description
1 polymer ?
#
loop_
_entity_poly.entity_id
_entity_poly.type
_entity_poly.pdbx_seq_one_letter_code
_entity_poly.pdbx_strand_id
1 'polypeptide(L)'
;MELGKIKNQREIRFFGIRRSGNHAVIGWIFDNYPGVVIHCNNINQKYCKKINEINQIDPYICFGNIHLKGVNYWTCKQKILGLIKNLITRNKTLGFSIKDPLLKKESIRYIKHKDCLILSYEDRHLAQVCSVQFESQRESLLGQSEKRYDILLLRDPYNLFASLMKAKFISPKNKQYYVDLWKEYAREYIGETNNLSQTKIVINYNQWFSDIEYRNNLSKKLEFQALNTTYKKVPSFGKGSSFSGTEFNNNAQEMPVLDRWKYFKDDAFYKEILADAELVNLSEQIFGAIASL
;
A
#
# COMPACT_ATOMS: atom_id res chain seq x y z
N MET A 1 -5.27 31.16 0.97
CA MET A 1 -4.42 29.94 0.97
C MET A 1 -2.99 30.41 1.19
N GLU A 2 -2.35 30.04 2.29
CA GLU A 2 -0.90 30.28 2.43
C GLU A 2 -0.18 29.32 1.48
N LEU A 3 0.13 29.79 0.28
CA LEU A 3 1.11 29.16 -0.60
C LEU A 3 2.49 29.20 0.08
N GLY A 4 3.24 28.10 0.03
CA GLY A 4 4.66 28.09 0.39
C GLY A 4 5.06 27.50 1.75
N LYS A 5 4.16 26.88 2.53
CA LYS A 5 4.55 26.10 3.72
C LYS A 5 4.56 24.60 3.41
N ILE A 6 5.68 23.95 3.67
CA ILE A 6 5.81 22.48 3.62
C ILE A 6 4.71 21.88 4.49
N LYS A 7 3.81 21.14 3.86
CA LYS A 7 2.64 20.55 4.53
C LYS A 7 2.90 19.11 4.94
N ASN A 8 3.61 18.36 4.08
CA ASN A 8 4.00 16.99 4.35
C ASN A 8 5.52 16.91 4.41
N GLN A 9 6.10 16.46 5.52
CA GLN A 9 7.53 16.21 5.58
C GLN A 9 7.90 15.08 4.61
N ARG A 10 7.04 14.06 4.51
CA ARG A 10 7.18 12.97 3.53
C ARG A 10 5.87 12.71 2.83
N GLU A 11 5.95 12.46 1.53
CA GLU A 11 4.89 11.89 0.72
C GLU A 11 5.37 10.56 0.12
N ILE A 12 4.55 9.53 0.28
CA ILE A 12 4.82 8.19 -0.23
C ILE A 12 3.69 7.81 -1.18
N ARG A 13 4.01 7.51 -2.44
CA ARG A 13 3.13 6.73 -3.30
C ARG A 13 3.54 5.27 -3.20
N PHE A 14 2.60 4.41 -2.81
CA PHE A 14 2.85 3.00 -2.58
C PHE A 14 2.08 2.18 -3.62
N PHE A 15 2.80 1.36 -4.38
CA PHE A 15 2.27 0.52 -5.45
C PHE A 15 2.45 -0.95 -5.09
N GLY A 16 1.43 -1.75 -5.35
CA GLY A 16 1.50 -3.19 -5.17
C GLY A 16 0.22 -3.88 -5.62
N ILE A 17 0.35 -5.05 -6.22
CA ILE A 17 -0.81 -5.90 -6.53
C ILE A 17 -1.48 -6.30 -5.21
N ARG A 18 -2.82 -6.38 -5.19
CA ARG A 18 -3.53 -6.86 -4.01
C ARG A 18 -2.99 -8.23 -3.60
N ARG A 19 -2.95 -8.50 -2.29
CA ARG A 19 -2.41 -9.76 -1.73
C ARG A 19 -0.88 -9.94 -1.85
N SER A 20 -0.15 -8.95 -2.37
CA SER A 20 1.32 -8.94 -2.31
C SER A 20 1.89 -8.68 -0.90
N GLY A 21 1.06 -8.22 0.04
CA GLY A 21 1.51 -7.83 1.38
C GLY A 21 1.46 -6.33 1.65
N ASN A 22 0.81 -5.56 0.76
CA ASN A 22 0.66 -4.11 0.84
C ASN A 22 0.35 -3.60 2.25
N HIS A 23 -0.72 -4.11 2.88
CA HIS A 23 -1.10 -3.66 4.22
C HIS A 23 -0.01 -3.90 5.27
N ALA A 24 0.71 -5.03 5.20
CA ALA A 24 1.76 -5.36 6.18
C ALA A 24 2.94 -4.37 6.08
N VAL A 25 3.40 -4.10 4.86
CA VAL A 25 4.50 -3.14 4.62
C VAL A 25 4.06 -1.71 4.91
N ILE A 26 2.88 -1.30 4.44
CA ILE A 26 2.33 0.04 4.72
C ILE A 26 2.12 0.22 6.22
N GLY A 27 1.61 -0.79 6.93
CA GLY A 27 1.43 -0.74 8.38
C GLY A 27 2.75 -0.59 9.11
N TRP A 28 3.78 -1.33 8.70
CA TRP A 28 5.14 -1.15 9.22
C TRP A 28 5.66 0.26 9.00
N ILE A 29 5.54 0.83 7.80
CA ILE A 29 5.93 2.22 7.52
C ILE A 29 5.11 3.20 8.36
N PHE A 30 3.79 3.03 8.37
CA PHE A 30 2.83 3.87 9.07
C PHE A 30 3.11 3.92 10.57
N ASP A 31 3.45 2.78 11.19
CA ASP A 31 3.69 2.69 12.63
C ASP A 31 5.03 3.32 13.04
N ASN A 32 6.06 3.25 12.18
CA ASN A 32 7.39 3.77 12.51
C ASN A 32 7.58 5.28 12.30
N TYR A 33 6.79 5.94 11.44
CA TYR A 33 6.87 7.41 11.36
C TYR A 33 6.28 8.07 12.62
N PRO A 34 6.96 8.99 13.29
CA PRO A 34 6.39 9.66 14.45
C PRO A 34 5.23 10.58 14.06
N GLY A 35 4.48 11.05 15.07
CA GLY A 35 3.53 12.15 14.90
C GLY A 35 2.31 11.87 14.02
N VAL A 36 2.01 12.82 13.12
CA VAL A 36 0.83 12.87 12.26
C VAL A 36 1.09 12.10 10.97
N VAL A 37 0.49 10.92 10.85
CA VAL A 37 0.56 10.09 9.64
C VAL A 37 -0.83 9.91 9.06
N ILE A 38 -0.96 10.12 7.75
CA ILE A 38 -2.21 9.92 7.01
C ILE A 38 -1.97 8.88 5.92
N HIS A 39 -2.82 7.85 5.85
CA HIS A 39 -2.81 6.84 4.81
C HIS A 39 -4.14 6.81 4.06
N CYS A 40 -4.14 7.25 2.80
CA CYS A 40 -5.24 7.07 1.87
C CYS A 40 -5.10 5.69 1.19
N ASN A 41 -5.98 4.77 1.58
CA ASN A 41 -5.91 3.38 1.15
C ASN A 41 -6.63 3.13 -0.19
N ASN A 42 -5.95 2.45 -1.12
CA ASN A 42 -6.49 2.03 -2.42
C ASN A 42 -7.18 3.18 -3.16
N ILE A 43 -6.38 4.13 -3.64
CA ILE A 43 -6.86 5.27 -4.43
C ILE A 43 -7.29 4.76 -5.81
N ASN A 44 -8.56 4.98 -6.15
CA ASN A 44 -9.15 4.46 -7.36
C ASN A 44 -10.37 5.29 -7.80
N GLN A 45 -10.50 5.53 -9.09
CA GLN A 45 -11.61 6.28 -9.68
C GLN A 45 -12.99 5.71 -9.31
N LYS A 46 -13.12 4.40 -9.09
CA LYS A 46 -14.38 3.76 -8.69
C LYS A 46 -15.00 4.33 -7.40
N TYR A 47 -14.19 5.02 -6.59
CA TYR A 47 -14.62 5.65 -5.34
C TYR A 47 -15.17 7.07 -5.53
N CYS A 48 -14.97 7.67 -6.71
CA CYS A 48 -15.39 9.02 -7.04
C CYS A 48 -16.52 9.01 -8.08
N LYS A 49 -17.67 9.61 -7.73
CA LYS A 49 -18.83 9.76 -8.64
C LYS A 49 -18.70 10.94 -9.60
N LYS A 50 -17.96 11.97 -9.20
CA LYS A 50 -17.63 13.13 -10.04
C LYS A 50 -16.17 13.02 -10.39
N ILE A 51 -15.91 12.81 -11.67
CA ILE A 51 -14.61 13.07 -12.22
C ILE A 51 -14.57 14.59 -12.41
N ASN A 52 -13.51 15.25 -11.96
CA ASN A 52 -13.33 16.67 -12.25
C ASN A 52 -13.30 16.84 -13.79
N GLU A 53 -13.54 18.04 -14.32
CA GLU A 53 -13.50 18.32 -15.78
C GLU A 53 -12.18 17.88 -16.45
N ILE A 54 -11.15 17.58 -15.65
CA ILE A 54 -9.78 17.21 -16.05
C ILE A 54 -9.50 15.69 -15.90
N ASN A 55 -10.48 14.80 -15.71
CA ASN A 55 -10.22 13.35 -15.59
C ASN A 55 -9.27 12.95 -14.43
N GLN A 56 -9.16 13.80 -13.40
CA GLN A 56 -8.14 13.64 -12.36
C GLN A 56 -8.70 13.00 -11.08
N ILE A 57 -7.92 12.11 -10.47
CA ILE A 57 -8.24 11.41 -9.22
C ILE A 57 -7.72 12.23 -8.03
N ASP A 58 -8.60 12.80 -7.22
CA ASP A 58 -8.23 13.47 -5.96
C ASP A 58 -8.03 12.41 -4.83
N PRO A 59 -6.82 12.27 -4.26
CA PRO A 59 -6.53 11.26 -3.24
C PRO A 59 -7.29 11.42 -1.91
N TYR A 60 -7.83 12.60 -1.60
CA TYR A 60 -8.69 12.83 -0.42
C TYR A 60 -10.17 12.60 -0.73
N ILE A 61 -10.52 12.29 -1.98
CA ILE A 61 -11.90 12.01 -2.39
C ILE A 61 -12.02 10.57 -2.89
N CYS A 62 -11.00 10.00 -3.53
CA CYS A 62 -11.09 8.73 -4.27
C CYS A 62 -10.38 7.55 -3.58
N PHE A 63 -10.44 7.45 -2.25
CA PHE A 63 -9.86 6.33 -1.50
C PHE A 63 -10.91 5.29 -1.08
N GLY A 64 -10.51 4.05 -0.77
CA GLY A 64 -11.40 3.07 -0.15
C GLY A 64 -11.58 3.29 1.35
N ASN A 65 -10.45 3.44 2.07
CA ASN A 65 -10.41 3.79 3.50
C ASN A 65 -9.32 4.82 3.74
N ILE A 66 -9.39 5.52 4.87
CA ILE A 66 -8.33 6.43 5.35
C ILE A 66 -7.95 6.05 6.78
N HIS A 67 -6.64 5.97 7.05
CA HIS A 67 -6.08 5.70 8.37
C HIS A 67 -5.26 6.89 8.85
N LEU A 68 -5.37 7.20 10.13
CA LEU A 68 -4.83 8.43 10.72
C LEU A 68 -4.16 8.11 12.05
N LYS A 69 -2.93 8.57 12.23
CA LYS A 69 -2.18 8.52 13.49
C LYS A 69 -1.83 9.94 13.91
N GLY A 70 -1.81 10.20 15.23
CA GLY A 70 -1.49 11.53 15.76
C GLY A 70 -2.57 12.59 15.51
N VAL A 71 -3.76 12.21 15.05
CA VAL A 71 -4.86 13.14 14.75
C VAL A 71 -6.00 12.99 15.76
N ASN A 72 -6.49 14.10 16.28
CA ASN A 72 -7.66 14.13 17.16
C ASN A 72 -8.93 13.68 16.41
N TYR A 73 -9.72 12.79 17.00
CA TYR A 73 -10.96 12.29 16.39
C TYR A 73 -11.94 13.41 16.02
N TRP A 74 -11.97 14.51 16.78
CA TRP A 74 -12.82 15.68 16.49
C TRP A 74 -12.43 16.45 15.22
N THR A 75 -11.17 16.34 14.79
CA THR A 75 -10.73 16.82 13.48
C THR A 75 -11.37 16.01 12.37
N CYS A 76 -11.63 14.72 12.62
CA CYS A 76 -12.15 13.77 11.65
C CYS A 76 -13.68 13.71 11.62
N LYS A 77 -14.40 13.94 12.73
CA LYS A 77 -15.87 13.78 12.85
C LYS A 77 -16.57 14.91 13.62
N GLN A 78 -17.89 15.04 13.43
CA GLN A 78 -18.75 16.02 14.15
C GLN A 78 -18.89 15.70 15.65
N LYS A 79 -19.13 16.74 16.47
CA LYS A 79 -19.00 16.72 17.94
C LYS A 79 -20.04 15.85 18.69
N ILE A 80 -21.18 15.52 18.08
CA ILE A 80 -22.36 14.99 18.79
C ILE A 80 -22.21 13.53 19.27
N LEU A 81 -21.21 12.76 18.79
CA LEU A 81 -21.09 11.31 19.06
C LEU A 81 -19.78 10.86 19.76
N GLY A 82 -18.98 11.77 20.33
CA GLY A 82 -17.53 11.49 20.50
C GLY A 82 -16.89 11.67 21.88
N LEU A 83 -17.61 11.96 22.97
CA LEU A 83 -16.98 12.20 24.28
C LEU A 83 -16.29 10.94 24.83
N ILE A 84 -16.98 9.79 24.79
CA ILE A 84 -16.44 8.50 25.26
C ILE A 84 -15.34 7.98 24.33
N LYS A 85 -15.50 8.11 22.99
CA LYS A 85 -14.50 7.66 22.03
C LYS A 85 -13.19 8.44 22.15
N ASN A 86 -13.21 9.77 22.29
CA ASN A 86 -11.97 10.55 22.40
C ASN A 86 -11.12 10.23 23.63
N LEU A 87 -11.75 9.93 24.76
CA LEU A 87 -11.06 9.53 25.98
C LEU A 87 -10.37 8.16 25.82
N ILE A 88 -10.95 7.26 25.01
CA ILE A 88 -10.42 5.90 24.73
C ILE A 88 -9.41 5.88 23.56
N THR A 89 -9.47 6.86 22.65
CA THR A 89 -8.64 6.90 21.42
C THR A 89 -7.42 7.80 21.48
N ARG A 90 -7.14 8.47 22.61
CA ARG A 90 -5.85 9.13 22.83
C ARG A 90 -4.75 8.07 22.65
N ASN A 91 -3.98 8.17 21.57
CA ASN A 91 -2.92 7.23 21.13
C ASN A 91 -3.33 6.03 20.25
N LYS A 92 -4.54 5.99 19.68
CA LYS A 92 -4.94 4.92 18.74
C LYS A 92 -5.02 5.42 17.29
N THR A 93 -4.63 4.54 16.36
CA THR A 93 -4.91 4.69 14.92
C THR A 93 -6.41 4.80 14.69
N LEU A 94 -6.84 5.85 13.99
CA LEU A 94 -8.23 6.05 13.57
C LEU A 94 -8.39 5.54 12.13
N GLY A 95 -9.46 4.81 11.86
CA GLY A 95 -9.79 4.32 10.52
C GLY A 95 -11.21 4.69 10.11
N PHE A 96 -11.37 5.20 8.89
CA PHE A 96 -12.68 5.57 8.34
C PHE A 96 -12.83 5.06 6.90
N SER A 97 -14.03 4.60 6.56
CA SER A 97 -14.38 4.31 5.16
C SER A 97 -14.73 5.59 4.42
N ILE A 98 -14.47 5.65 3.11
CA ILE A 98 -14.93 6.76 2.26
C ILE A 98 -16.45 6.98 2.32
N LYS A 99 -17.21 5.90 2.57
CA LYS A 99 -18.67 5.92 2.67
C LYS A 99 -19.19 6.53 3.97
N ASP A 100 -18.31 6.88 4.91
CA ASP A 100 -18.69 7.49 6.18
C ASP A 100 -19.16 8.94 5.95
N PRO A 101 -20.46 9.25 6.12
CA PRO A 101 -20.99 10.57 5.80
C PRO A 101 -20.55 11.65 6.81
N LEU A 102 -20.03 11.25 7.98
CA LEU A 102 -19.60 12.18 9.03
C LEU A 102 -18.11 12.52 8.94
N LEU A 103 -17.38 11.93 7.98
CA LEU A 103 -15.96 12.15 7.79
C LEU A 103 -15.68 13.53 7.19
N LYS A 104 -14.97 14.37 7.95
CA LYS A 104 -14.53 15.70 7.51
C LYS A 104 -13.27 15.62 6.64
N LYS A 105 -13.43 15.17 5.39
CA LYS A 105 -12.33 15.00 4.42
C LYS A 105 -11.48 16.28 4.25
N GLU A 106 -12.14 17.43 4.12
CA GLU A 106 -11.43 18.71 4.00
C GLU A 106 -10.64 19.08 5.27
N SER A 107 -11.19 18.84 6.47
CA SER A 107 -10.45 19.08 7.71
C SER A 107 -9.18 18.23 7.79
N ILE A 108 -9.24 16.98 7.33
CA ILE A 108 -8.08 16.09 7.26
C ILE A 108 -7.08 16.59 6.20
N ARG A 109 -7.57 16.97 5.02
CA ARG A 109 -6.78 17.58 3.93
C ARG A 109 -5.96 18.75 4.48
N TYR A 110 -6.57 19.68 5.20
CA TYR A 110 -5.94 20.91 5.68
C TYR A 110 -5.19 20.83 7.02
N ILE A 111 -4.94 19.63 7.55
CA ILE A 111 -3.99 19.49 8.68
C ILE A 111 -2.65 20.10 8.26
N LYS A 112 -2.19 21.12 8.99
CA LYS A 112 -1.09 22.02 8.62
C LYS A 112 0.25 21.31 8.46
N HIS A 113 0.54 20.36 9.34
CA HIS A 113 1.78 19.61 9.33
C HIS A 113 1.48 18.10 9.43
N LYS A 114 2.07 17.35 8.52
CA LYS A 114 2.06 15.89 8.51
C LYS A 114 3.49 15.39 8.45
N ASP A 115 3.85 14.48 9.33
CA ASP A 115 5.13 13.77 9.29
C ASP A 115 5.20 12.86 8.06
N CYS A 116 4.07 12.22 7.70
CA CYS A 116 3.98 11.38 6.50
C CYS A 116 2.56 11.33 5.91
N LEU A 117 2.48 11.48 4.59
CA LEU A 117 1.30 11.21 3.78
C LEU A 117 1.56 9.97 2.90
N ILE A 118 0.79 8.91 3.08
CA ILE A 118 0.88 7.67 2.32
C ILE A 118 -0.33 7.56 1.39
N LEU A 119 -0.09 7.46 0.09
CA LEU A 119 -1.06 7.27 -0.97
C LEU A 119 -0.84 5.88 -1.54
N SER A 120 -1.77 4.95 -1.34
CA SER A 120 -1.59 3.57 -1.83
C SER A 120 -2.51 3.24 -3.00
N TYR A 121 -1.96 2.52 -3.96
CA TYR A 121 -2.61 2.12 -5.21
C TYR A 121 -2.51 0.60 -5.35
N GLU A 122 -3.66 -0.07 -5.34
CA GLU A 122 -3.73 -1.52 -5.55
C GLU A 122 -4.25 -1.82 -6.95
N ASP A 123 -3.54 -2.70 -7.66
CA ASP A 123 -3.89 -3.15 -9.01
C ASP A 123 -4.03 -1.99 -10.00
N ARG A 124 -2.96 -1.19 -10.14
CA ARG A 124 -2.94 -0.02 -11.02
C ARG A 124 -1.69 -0.03 -11.89
N HIS A 125 -1.85 0.20 -13.18
CA HIS A 125 -0.72 0.49 -14.06
C HIS A 125 -0.03 1.78 -13.62
N LEU A 126 1.29 1.78 -13.60
CA LEU A 126 2.11 2.88 -13.07
C LEU A 126 1.90 4.17 -13.86
N ALA A 127 1.89 4.07 -15.20
CA ALA A 127 1.70 5.21 -16.10
C ALA A 127 0.34 5.92 -15.91
N GLN A 128 -0.69 5.20 -15.45
CA GLN A 128 -2.00 5.79 -15.17
C GLN A 128 -2.01 6.64 -13.90
N VAL A 129 -1.12 6.34 -12.95
CA VAL A 129 -1.05 7.03 -11.65
C VAL A 129 0.01 8.13 -11.68
N CYS A 130 1.15 7.90 -12.33
CA CYS A 130 2.30 8.80 -12.36
C CYS A 130 2.25 9.78 -13.54
N SER A 131 1.05 10.20 -13.96
CA SER A 131 0.88 11.04 -15.14
C SER A 131 1.33 12.48 -14.90
N VAL A 132 1.85 13.14 -15.95
CA VAL A 132 2.25 14.55 -15.94
C VAL A 132 1.10 15.45 -15.50
N GLN A 133 -0.13 15.10 -15.88
CA GLN A 133 -1.34 15.82 -15.51
C GLN A 133 -1.63 15.77 -14.01
N PHE A 134 -1.35 14.65 -13.34
CA PHE A 134 -1.46 14.59 -11.89
C PHE A 134 -0.37 15.42 -11.22
N GLU A 135 0.88 15.29 -11.67
CA GLU A 135 2.02 15.99 -11.08
C GLU A 135 1.86 17.52 -11.14
N SER A 136 1.30 18.07 -12.23
CA SER A 136 1.11 19.52 -12.38
C SER A 136 0.07 20.13 -11.43
N GLN A 137 -0.88 19.33 -10.91
CA GLN A 137 -1.90 19.80 -9.96
C GLN A 137 -1.72 19.21 -8.57
N ARG A 138 -0.73 18.34 -8.38
CA ARG A 138 -0.49 17.64 -7.12
C ARG A 138 -0.44 18.57 -5.92
N GLU A 139 0.28 19.69 -6.02
CA GLU A 139 0.43 20.63 -4.90
C GLU A 139 -0.88 21.29 -4.49
N SER A 140 -1.81 21.53 -5.43
CA SER A 140 -3.13 22.08 -5.09
C SER A 140 -3.98 21.06 -4.33
N LEU A 141 -3.82 19.77 -4.62
CA LEU A 141 -4.55 18.68 -3.98
C LEU A 141 -3.95 18.29 -2.62
N LEU A 142 -2.63 18.11 -2.56
CA LEU A 142 -1.92 17.49 -1.45
C LEU A 142 -1.16 18.50 -0.59
N GLY A 143 -0.77 19.64 -1.17
CA GLY A 143 0.19 20.60 -0.64
C GLY A 143 1.65 20.21 -0.90
N GLN A 144 2.56 21.13 -0.57
CA GLN A 144 4.00 20.94 -0.75
C GLN A 144 4.52 19.82 0.15
N SER A 145 5.54 19.10 -0.34
CA SER A 145 6.20 18.05 0.40
C SER A 145 7.71 18.17 0.32
N GLU A 146 8.40 17.97 1.45
CA GLU A 146 9.85 18.08 1.53
C GLU A 146 10.53 16.92 0.82
N LYS A 147 10.07 15.68 1.08
CA LYS A 147 10.57 14.47 0.44
C LYS A 147 9.43 13.66 -0.18
N ARG A 148 9.72 13.08 -1.34
CA ARG A 148 8.77 12.28 -2.11
C ARG A 148 9.38 10.93 -2.47
N TYR A 149 8.64 9.86 -2.20
CA TYR A 149 9.05 8.49 -2.45
C TYR A 149 8.00 7.77 -3.30
N ASP A 150 8.50 6.98 -4.24
CA ASP A 150 7.71 5.98 -4.96
C ASP A 150 8.13 4.60 -4.50
N ILE A 151 7.26 3.93 -3.76
CA ILE A 151 7.51 2.59 -3.24
C ILE A 151 6.80 1.57 -4.11
N LEU A 152 7.55 0.64 -4.67
CA LEU A 152 7.03 -0.50 -5.43
C LEU A 152 7.25 -1.79 -4.65
N LEU A 153 6.16 -2.39 -4.16
CA LEU A 153 6.21 -3.70 -3.50
C LEU A 153 5.97 -4.80 -4.53
N LEU A 154 6.91 -5.73 -4.61
CA LEU A 154 6.77 -6.95 -5.40
C LEU A 154 6.92 -8.19 -4.52
N ARG A 155 6.08 -9.18 -4.80
CA ARG A 155 6.12 -10.51 -4.20
C ARG A 155 6.29 -11.52 -5.32
N ASP A 156 6.96 -12.63 -5.03
CA ASP A 156 7.12 -13.70 -6.01
C ASP A 156 5.76 -14.13 -6.58
N PRO A 157 5.71 -14.44 -7.89
CA PRO A 157 4.46 -14.72 -8.57
C PRO A 157 3.82 -16.00 -8.01
N TYR A 158 4.62 -16.97 -7.57
CA TYR A 158 4.12 -18.23 -7.03
C TYR A 158 3.18 -18.00 -5.83
N ASN A 159 3.66 -17.32 -4.80
CA ASN A 159 2.88 -17.03 -3.61
C ASN A 159 1.83 -15.94 -3.85
N LEU A 160 2.07 -14.99 -4.75
CA LEU A 160 1.08 -13.98 -5.11
C LEU A 160 -0.14 -14.60 -5.79
N PHE A 161 0.05 -15.37 -6.86
CA PHE A 161 -1.06 -15.95 -7.62
C PHE A 161 -1.83 -16.98 -6.80
N ALA A 162 -1.14 -17.80 -5.99
CA ALA A 162 -1.80 -18.65 -5.01
C ALA A 162 -2.67 -17.83 -4.04
N SER A 163 -2.18 -16.65 -3.62
CA SER A 163 -2.92 -15.75 -2.74
C SER A 163 -4.13 -15.09 -3.38
N LEU A 164 -4.04 -14.76 -4.66
CA LEU A 164 -5.13 -14.21 -5.47
C LEU A 164 -6.20 -15.28 -5.73
N MET A 165 -5.80 -16.52 -6.03
CA MET A 165 -6.69 -17.66 -6.27
C MET A 165 -7.49 -18.00 -5.02
N LYS A 166 -6.82 -18.18 -3.86
CA LYS A 166 -7.51 -18.45 -2.59
C LYS A 166 -8.52 -17.35 -2.23
N ALA A 167 -8.20 -16.10 -2.57
CA ALA A 167 -9.08 -14.95 -2.34
C ALA A 167 -10.15 -14.75 -3.42
N LYS A 168 -10.17 -15.59 -4.47
CA LYS A 168 -11.06 -15.48 -5.63
C LYS A 168 -10.97 -14.13 -6.34
N PHE A 169 -9.78 -13.52 -6.35
CA PHE A 169 -9.54 -12.26 -7.08
C PHE A 169 -9.07 -12.46 -8.51
N ILE A 170 -8.55 -13.65 -8.82
CA ILE A 170 -8.13 -14.05 -10.16
C ILE A 170 -8.98 -15.24 -10.64
N SER A 171 -9.24 -15.25 -11.93
CA SER A 171 -10.01 -16.24 -12.68
C SER A 171 -9.52 -16.23 -14.14
N PRO A 172 -9.93 -17.19 -14.99
CA PRO A 172 -9.56 -17.16 -16.40
C PRO A 172 -9.88 -15.83 -17.10
N LYS A 173 -10.98 -15.16 -16.70
CA LYS A 173 -11.44 -13.89 -17.30
C LYS A 173 -10.49 -12.71 -17.08
N ASN A 174 -9.74 -12.69 -15.99
CA ASN A 174 -8.85 -11.58 -15.63
C ASN A 174 -7.41 -12.03 -15.36
N LYS A 175 -7.07 -13.26 -15.75
CA LYS A 175 -5.72 -13.84 -15.64
C LYS A 175 -4.68 -12.92 -16.26
N GLN A 176 -4.90 -12.59 -17.54
CA GLN A 176 -3.95 -11.82 -18.33
C GLN A 176 -3.63 -10.47 -17.69
N TYR A 177 -4.65 -9.78 -17.18
CA TYR A 177 -4.49 -8.50 -16.49
C TYR A 177 -3.50 -8.58 -15.31
N TYR A 178 -3.62 -9.58 -14.43
CA TYR A 178 -2.71 -9.69 -13.28
C TYR A 178 -1.31 -10.18 -13.67
N VAL A 179 -1.20 -11.04 -14.69
CA VAL A 179 0.09 -11.47 -15.24
C VAL A 179 0.83 -10.27 -15.84
N ASP A 180 0.18 -9.51 -16.72
CA ASP A 180 0.77 -8.33 -17.35
C ASP A 180 1.13 -7.26 -16.32
N LEU A 181 0.26 -7.03 -15.34
CA LEU A 181 0.53 -6.05 -14.28
C LEU A 181 1.72 -6.47 -13.42
N TRP A 182 1.87 -7.77 -13.12
CA TRP A 182 3.03 -8.24 -12.37
C TRP A 182 4.31 -8.06 -13.19
N LYS A 183 4.28 -8.38 -14.49
CA LYS A 183 5.43 -8.19 -15.40
C LYS A 183 5.80 -6.72 -15.54
N GLU A 184 4.82 -5.82 -15.65
CA GLU A 184 5.06 -4.37 -15.61
C GLU A 184 5.81 -3.95 -14.35
N TYR A 185 5.35 -4.41 -13.18
CA TYR A 185 6.01 -4.07 -11.91
C TYR A 185 7.40 -4.69 -11.81
N ALA A 186 7.59 -5.91 -12.30
CA ALA A 186 8.90 -6.55 -12.33
C ALA A 186 9.90 -5.81 -13.22
N ARG A 187 9.48 -5.36 -14.41
CA ARG A 187 10.31 -4.54 -15.30
C ARG A 187 10.69 -3.19 -14.68
N GLU A 188 9.75 -2.54 -14.00
CA GLU A 188 10.05 -1.31 -13.23
C GLU A 188 11.00 -1.59 -12.05
N TYR A 189 10.85 -2.75 -11.40
CA TYR A 189 11.66 -3.19 -10.26
C TYR A 189 13.14 -3.33 -10.64
N ILE A 190 13.43 -3.97 -11.79
CA ILE A 190 14.80 -4.18 -12.29
C ILE A 190 15.35 -2.98 -13.09
N GLY A 191 14.52 -1.96 -13.34
CA GLY A 191 14.94 -0.72 -14.01
C GLY A 191 14.86 -0.74 -15.54
N GLU A 192 14.20 -1.72 -16.14
CA GLU A 192 13.88 -1.71 -17.58
C GLU A 192 12.88 -0.61 -17.93
N THR A 193 12.07 -0.18 -16.96
CA THR A 193 11.21 1.00 -17.08
C THR A 193 11.45 1.98 -15.92
N ASN A 194 11.09 3.26 -16.15
CA ASN A 194 11.26 4.35 -15.18
C ASN A 194 9.99 5.21 -15.08
N ASN A 195 8.84 4.57 -14.88
CA ASN A 195 7.56 5.26 -14.71
C ASN A 195 7.46 5.96 -13.35
N LEU A 196 8.22 5.48 -12.36
CA LEU A 196 8.27 6.07 -11.02
C LEU A 196 9.32 7.19 -11.01
N SER A 197 8.84 8.43 -11.05
CA SER A 197 9.67 9.63 -11.27
C SER A 197 10.26 10.24 -9.99
N GLN A 198 9.83 9.79 -8.81
CA GLN A 198 10.35 10.29 -7.53
C GLN A 198 11.49 9.39 -7.03
N THR A 199 11.88 9.54 -5.76
CA THR A 199 12.83 8.63 -5.12
C THR A 199 12.25 7.21 -5.09
N LYS A 200 12.60 6.39 -6.10
CA LYS A 200 12.12 5.01 -6.25
C LYS A 200 12.76 4.09 -5.22
N ILE A 201 11.91 3.39 -4.46
CA ILE A 201 12.31 2.33 -3.51
C ILE A 201 11.54 1.08 -3.88
N VAL A 202 12.26 0.07 -4.35
CA VAL A 202 11.70 -1.24 -4.64
C VAL A 202 11.81 -2.13 -3.41
N ILE A 203 10.75 -2.88 -3.09
CA ILE A 203 10.68 -3.77 -1.92
C ILE A 203 10.39 -5.18 -2.40
N ASN A 204 11.32 -6.10 -2.10
CA ASN A 204 11.12 -7.53 -2.19
C ASN A 204 10.34 -7.98 -0.95
N TYR A 205 9.09 -8.42 -1.13
CA TYR A 205 8.24 -8.83 -0.01
C TYR A 205 8.83 -10.02 0.76
N ASN A 206 9.48 -10.96 0.07
CA ASN A 206 9.99 -12.18 0.69
C ASN A 206 11.13 -11.84 1.66
N GLN A 207 12.10 -11.03 1.20
CA GLN A 207 13.16 -10.51 2.06
C GLN A 207 12.60 -9.60 3.15
N TRP A 208 11.65 -8.71 2.83
CA TRP A 208 11.00 -7.87 3.84
C TRP A 208 10.34 -8.70 4.94
N PHE A 209 9.77 -9.86 4.61
CA PHE A 209 9.11 -10.74 5.56
C PHE A 209 10.11 -11.52 6.43
N SER A 210 11.15 -12.12 5.83
CA SER A 210 12.06 -13.05 6.52
C SER A 210 13.31 -12.39 7.10
N ASP A 211 13.80 -11.29 6.53
CA ASP A 211 15.12 -10.72 6.81
C ASP A 211 15.02 -9.40 7.60
N ILE A 212 15.59 -9.41 8.81
CA ILE A 212 15.62 -8.23 9.69
C ILE A 212 16.61 -7.16 9.22
N GLU A 213 17.75 -7.55 8.66
CA GLU A 213 18.74 -6.61 8.13
C GLU A 213 18.19 -5.90 6.90
N TYR A 214 17.46 -6.63 6.05
CA TYR A 214 16.74 -6.05 4.91
C TYR A 214 15.76 -4.95 5.37
N ARG A 215 14.95 -5.23 6.42
CA ARG A 215 14.06 -4.22 7.00
C ARG A 215 14.80 -3.03 7.60
N ASN A 216 15.92 -3.27 8.29
CA ASN A 216 16.75 -2.19 8.86
C ASN A 216 17.38 -1.31 7.77
N ASN A 217 17.77 -1.90 6.64
CA ASN A 217 18.28 -1.15 5.50
C ASN A 217 17.17 -0.34 4.82
N LEU A 218 15.96 -0.89 4.70
CA LEU A 218 14.80 -0.16 4.21
C LEU A 218 14.40 1.00 5.14
N SER A 219 14.46 0.83 6.46
CA SER A 219 14.12 1.91 7.39
C SER A 219 15.08 3.09 7.29
N LYS A 220 16.37 2.84 7.03
CA LYS A 220 17.36 3.88 6.74
C LYS A 220 17.00 4.63 5.44
N LYS A 221 16.66 3.91 4.37
CA LYS A 221 16.23 4.52 3.08
C LYS A 221 14.95 5.35 3.22
N LEU A 222 14.04 4.92 4.09
CA LEU A 222 12.78 5.60 4.39
C LEU A 222 12.92 6.62 5.53
N GLU A 223 14.10 6.79 6.10
CA GLU A 223 14.40 7.80 7.12
C GLU A 223 13.51 7.72 8.37
N PHE A 224 13.25 6.51 8.86
CA PHE A 224 12.65 6.31 10.17
C PHE A 224 13.48 5.33 11.01
N GLN A 225 13.39 5.47 12.33
CA GLN A 225 13.96 4.50 13.25
C GLN A 225 13.03 3.29 13.34
N ALA A 226 13.52 2.12 12.94
CA ALA A 226 12.75 0.89 13.05
C ALA A 226 12.57 0.54 14.53
N LEU A 227 11.34 0.60 15.02
CA LEU A 227 10.96 0.01 16.29
C LEU A 227 10.94 -1.51 16.11
N ASN A 228 11.78 -2.24 16.86
CA ASN A 228 11.93 -3.71 16.77
C ASN A 228 10.64 -4.54 16.97
N THR A 229 9.49 -3.91 17.25
CA THR A 229 8.20 -4.55 17.55
C THR A 229 7.10 -4.29 16.50
N THR A 230 7.29 -3.37 15.56
CA THR A 230 6.21 -2.93 14.64
C THR A 230 5.92 -3.93 13.53
N TYR A 231 6.91 -4.68 13.06
CA TYR A 231 6.73 -5.66 11.97
C TYR A 231 6.03 -6.97 12.40
N LYS A 232 5.98 -7.25 13.71
CA LYS A 232 5.30 -8.45 14.26
C LYS A 232 3.79 -8.27 14.35
N LYS A 233 3.32 -7.02 14.34
CA LYS A 233 1.91 -6.68 14.48
C LYS A 233 1.22 -6.81 13.13
N VAL A 234 0.09 -7.52 13.12
CA VAL A 234 -0.86 -7.38 12.01
C VAL A 234 -1.41 -5.95 12.11
N PRO A 235 -1.30 -5.12 11.05
CA PRO A 235 -1.83 -3.77 11.08
C PRO A 235 -3.30 -3.81 11.48
N SER A 236 -3.73 -2.87 12.34
CA SER A 236 -5.15 -2.80 12.75
C SER A 236 -6.10 -2.46 11.60
N PHE A 237 -5.54 -2.12 10.44
CA PHE A 237 -6.23 -1.81 9.21
C PHE A 237 -5.86 -2.79 8.10
N GLY A 238 -6.88 -3.46 7.57
CA GLY A 238 -6.73 -4.57 6.62
C GLY A 238 -7.36 -5.83 7.22
N LYS A 239 -8.31 -6.45 6.49
CA LYS A 239 -8.77 -7.78 6.86
C LYS A 239 -7.58 -8.73 6.68
N GLY A 240 -7.28 -9.54 7.71
CA GLY A 240 -6.20 -10.52 7.69
C GLY A 240 -6.24 -11.46 6.48
N SER A 241 -5.18 -12.25 6.32
CA SER A 241 -5.08 -13.22 5.22
C SER A 241 -6.28 -14.17 5.22
N SER A 242 -6.91 -14.36 4.06
CA SER A 242 -8.00 -15.35 3.89
C SER A 242 -7.51 -16.80 4.01
N PHE A 243 -6.23 -17.00 4.27
CA PHE A 243 -5.64 -18.31 4.57
C PHE A 243 -5.75 -18.70 6.05
N SER A 244 -5.92 -17.74 6.96
CA SER A 244 -5.52 -17.94 8.36
C SER A 244 -6.59 -17.57 9.40
N GLY A 245 -7.79 -17.12 8.97
CA GLY A 245 -8.75 -16.53 9.90
C GLY A 245 -8.15 -15.39 10.72
N THR A 246 -8.78 -15.02 11.83
CA THR A 246 -8.30 -14.00 12.78
C THR A 246 -7.28 -14.56 13.80
N GLU A 247 -6.75 -15.77 13.57
CA GLU A 247 -6.02 -16.58 14.57
C GLU A 247 -4.61 -16.07 14.89
N PHE A 248 -4.05 -15.14 14.11
CA PHE A 248 -2.66 -14.67 14.27
C PHE A 248 -2.54 -13.22 14.76
N ASN A 249 -3.54 -12.73 15.51
CA ASN A 249 -3.44 -11.42 16.15
C ASN A 249 -2.19 -11.40 17.07
N ASN A 250 -1.17 -10.62 16.66
CA ASN A 250 0.16 -10.41 17.27
C ASN A 250 1.33 -11.31 16.80
N ASN A 251 1.12 -12.31 15.93
CA ASN A 251 2.18 -13.18 15.38
C ASN A 251 2.13 -13.27 13.84
N ALA A 252 2.24 -12.12 13.17
CA ALA A 252 2.16 -12.07 11.69
C ALA A 252 3.24 -12.90 10.97
N GLN A 253 4.37 -13.19 11.63
CA GLN A 253 5.50 -13.94 11.06
C GLN A 253 5.31 -15.46 11.03
N GLU A 254 4.41 -15.99 11.84
CA GLU A 254 4.12 -17.44 11.87
C GLU A 254 3.17 -17.85 10.75
N MET A 255 2.63 -16.88 10.01
CA MET A 255 1.77 -17.15 8.86
C MET A 255 2.59 -17.77 7.72
N PRO A 256 2.17 -18.90 7.13
CA PRO A 256 2.88 -19.58 6.04
C PRO A 256 2.67 -18.81 4.73
N VAL A 257 3.18 -17.57 4.66
CA VAL A 257 2.98 -16.69 3.51
C VAL A 257 3.93 -17.05 2.37
N LEU A 258 5.12 -17.56 2.65
CA LEU A 258 6.10 -17.94 1.63
C LEU A 258 5.86 -19.34 1.04
N ASP A 259 4.88 -20.08 1.59
CA ASP A 259 4.56 -21.46 1.23
C ASP A 259 3.16 -21.61 0.60
N ARG A 260 2.51 -20.51 0.22
CA ARG A 260 1.13 -20.53 -0.27
C ARG A 260 0.99 -21.24 -1.61
N TRP A 261 2.05 -21.25 -2.42
CA TRP A 261 2.09 -21.96 -3.69
C TRP A 261 1.85 -23.48 -3.53
N LYS A 262 2.25 -24.08 -2.41
CA LYS A 262 2.10 -25.53 -2.14
C LYS A 262 0.65 -26.02 -2.21
N TYR A 263 -0.32 -25.15 -1.90
CA TYR A 263 -1.74 -25.49 -1.97
C TYR A 263 -2.27 -25.63 -3.39
N PHE A 264 -1.60 -25.02 -4.37
CA PHE A 264 -2.07 -24.94 -5.75
C PHE A 264 -1.08 -25.54 -6.74
N LYS A 265 0.03 -26.13 -6.27
CA LYS A 265 1.09 -26.68 -7.12
C LYS A 265 0.57 -27.67 -8.19
N ASP A 266 -0.53 -28.37 -7.90
CA ASP A 266 -1.14 -29.37 -8.79
C ASP A 266 -2.38 -28.83 -9.55
N ASP A 267 -2.82 -27.60 -9.26
CA ASP A 267 -3.97 -26.98 -9.91
C ASP A 267 -3.64 -26.56 -11.35
N ALA A 268 -4.51 -26.94 -12.30
CA ALA A 268 -4.28 -26.70 -13.73
C ALA A 268 -4.25 -25.21 -14.09
N PHE A 269 -5.12 -24.40 -13.49
CA PHE A 269 -5.16 -22.96 -13.74
C PHE A 269 -3.94 -22.25 -13.14
N TYR A 270 -3.46 -22.72 -11.99
CA TYR A 270 -2.22 -22.22 -11.40
C TYR A 270 -0.99 -22.53 -12.27
N LYS A 271 -0.88 -23.78 -12.75
CA LYS A 271 0.18 -24.19 -13.69
C LYS A 271 0.14 -23.38 -14.99
N GLU A 272 -1.06 -23.12 -15.51
CA GLU A 272 -1.25 -22.28 -16.71
C GLU A 272 -0.72 -20.86 -16.52
N ILE A 273 -0.91 -20.24 -15.35
CA ILE A 273 -0.36 -18.91 -15.05
C ILE A 273 1.18 -18.94 -15.09
N LEU A 274 1.78 -19.96 -14.47
CA LEU A 274 3.23 -20.10 -14.32
C LEU A 274 3.91 -20.67 -15.58
N ALA A 275 3.14 -21.01 -16.62
CA ALA A 275 3.69 -21.38 -17.92
C ALA A 275 4.17 -20.17 -18.75
N ASP A 276 3.87 -18.94 -18.32
CA ASP A 276 4.40 -17.72 -18.94
C ASP A 276 5.91 -17.60 -18.66
N ALA A 277 6.72 -17.78 -19.71
CA ALA A 277 8.18 -17.79 -19.60
C ALA A 277 8.78 -16.44 -19.17
N GLU A 278 8.17 -15.32 -19.58
CA GLU A 278 8.62 -13.98 -19.19
C GLU A 278 8.37 -13.75 -17.70
N LEU A 279 7.20 -14.17 -17.20
CA LEU A 279 6.84 -14.12 -15.78
C LEU A 279 7.86 -14.87 -14.91
N VAL A 280 8.20 -16.10 -15.31
CA VAL A 280 9.17 -16.94 -14.59
C VAL A 280 10.56 -16.33 -14.63
N ASN A 281 11.03 -15.91 -15.81
CA ASN A 281 12.36 -15.31 -15.97
C ASN A 281 12.52 -14.04 -15.11
N LEU A 282 11.55 -13.11 -15.18
CA LEU A 282 11.54 -11.91 -14.34
C LEU A 282 11.50 -12.24 -12.84
N SER A 283 10.80 -13.32 -12.46
CA SER A 283 10.81 -13.80 -11.08
C SER A 283 12.19 -14.27 -10.64
N GLU A 284 12.86 -15.07 -11.46
CA GLU A 284 14.20 -15.58 -11.13
C GLU A 284 15.23 -14.46 -11.01
N GLN A 285 15.15 -13.43 -11.87
CA GLN A 285 16.02 -12.26 -11.76
C GLN A 285 15.85 -11.50 -10.43
N ILE A 286 14.62 -11.40 -9.90
CA ILE A 286 14.30 -10.60 -8.71
C ILE A 286 14.42 -11.40 -7.41
N PHE A 287 13.96 -12.65 -7.43
CA PHE A 287 13.81 -13.49 -6.24
C PHE A 287 14.82 -14.65 -6.19
N GLY A 288 15.62 -14.84 -7.24
CA GLY A 288 16.47 -16.01 -7.42
C GLY A 288 15.65 -17.24 -7.86
N ALA A 289 16.35 -18.36 -8.06
CA ALA A 289 15.70 -19.64 -8.28
C ALA A 289 14.85 -19.99 -7.05
N ILE A 290 13.53 -20.04 -7.21
CA ILE A 290 12.63 -20.48 -6.15
C ILE A 290 12.64 -22.00 -6.19
N ALA A 291 13.59 -22.56 -5.43
CA ALA A 291 13.91 -23.98 -5.37
C ALA A 291 12.75 -24.80 -4.77
N SER A 292 11.70 -25.02 -5.57
CA SER A 292 10.61 -25.94 -5.25
C SER A 292 9.56 -26.07 -6.38
N LEU A 293 9.96 -25.87 -7.64
CA LEU A 293 9.22 -26.36 -8.79
C LEU A 293 10.00 -27.47 -9.48
#